data_AF-A0A7K1CGI5-F1
#
_entry.id   AF-A0A7K1CGI5-F1
#
_cell.length_a   1.000
_cell.length_b   1.000
_cell.length_c   1.000
_cell.angle_alpha   90.00
_cell.angle_beta   90.00
_cell.angle_gamma   90.00
#
_symmetry.space_group_name_H-M   'P 1'
#
loop_
_entity.id
_entity.type
_entity.pdbx_description
1 polymer ?
#
loop_
_entity_poly.entity_id
_entity_poly.type
_entity_poly.pdbx_seq_one_letter_code
_entity_poly.pdbx_strand_id
1 'polypeptide(L)' 'VGGKMVTEGEQVVVGDVSTSSNVAYEVLCRRHHMRNVTSKVSNPASEQPLPFNN' A
#
# COMPACT_ATOMS: atom_id res chain seq x y z
N VAL A 1 -7.48 7.70 1.54
CA VAL A 1 -7.92 8.58 2.66
C VAL A 1 -8.84 7.79 3.56
N GLY A 2 -8.73 7.93 4.90
CA GLY A 2 -9.61 7.20 5.84
C GLY A 2 -9.41 5.68 5.82
N GLY A 3 -8.17 5.21 5.63
CA GLY A 3 -7.85 3.77 5.62
C GLY A 3 -8.25 3.01 4.36
N LYS A 4 -8.76 3.70 3.33
CA LYS A 4 -8.95 3.13 1.98
C LYS A 4 -7.73 3.42 1.10
N MET A 5 -7.32 2.40 0.35
CA MET A 5 -6.34 2.54 -0.72
C MET A 5 -6.88 3.48 -1.80
N VAL A 6 -6.01 4.38 -2.28
CA VAL A 6 -6.33 5.32 -3.35
C VAL A 6 -5.33 5.03 -4.49
N THR A 7 -5.84 4.68 -5.66
CA THR A 7 -5.06 4.34 -6.86
C THR A 7 -5.31 5.29 -8.03
N GLU A 8 -6.27 6.21 -7.87
CA GLU A 8 -6.70 7.18 -8.86
C GLU A 8 -6.58 8.59 -8.27
N GLY A 9 -6.26 9.58 -9.12
CA GLY A 9 -6.13 10.98 -8.74
C GLY A 9 -4.97 11.67 -9.45
N GLU A 10 -4.92 13.00 -9.32
CA GLU A 10 -3.78 13.79 -9.79
C GLU A 10 -2.54 13.43 -8.97
N GLN A 11 -1.39 13.28 -9.64
CA GLN A 11 -0.13 13.10 -8.96
C GLN A 11 0.26 14.42 -8.27
N VAL A 12 -0.01 14.50 -6.97
CA VAL A 12 0.29 15.68 -6.16
C VAL A 12 1.79 15.67 -5.80
N VAL A 13 2.46 16.81 -5.97
CA VAL A 13 3.86 17.00 -5.56
C VAL A 13 3.95 17.11 -4.04
N VAL A 14 5.05 16.64 -3.44
CA VAL A 14 5.33 16.81 -2.01
C VAL A 14 5.33 18.31 -1.68
N GLY A 15 4.29 18.78 -0.97
CA GLY A 15 4.09 20.19 -0.62
C GLY A 15 2.68 20.71 -0.86
N ASP A 16 1.90 20.05 -1.71
CA ASP A 16 0.51 20.45 -2.04
C ASP A 16 -0.54 19.54 -1.36
N VAL A 17 -0.10 18.83 -0.31
CA VAL A 17 -0.97 18.02 0.55
C VAL A 17 -1.41 18.82 1.76
N SER A 18 -2.71 19.14 1.84
CA SER A 18 -3.27 19.75 3.04
C SER A 18 -3.05 18.83 4.26
N THR A 19 -2.70 19.40 5.41
CA THR A 19 -2.43 18.64 6.65
C THR A 19 -3.68 17.96 7.23
N SER A 20 -4.86 18.24 6.65
CA SER A 20 -6.15 17.74 7.13
C SER A 20 -6.36 16.24 6.88
N SER A 21 -5.64 15.64 5.91
CA SER A 21 -5.78 14.23 5.58
C SER A 21 -4.55 13.43 6.00
N ASN A 22 -4.75 12.38 6.81
CA ASN A 22 -3.70 11.43 7.13
C ASN A 22 -3.45 10.50 5.92
N VAL A 23 -2.27 10.64 5.30
CA VAL A 23 -1.81 9.83 4.16
C VAL A 23 -0.63 8.98 4.60
N ALA A 24 -0.64 7.70 4.24
CA ALA A 24 0.44 6.76 4.53
C ALA A 24 0.69 5.88 3.29
N TYR A 25 1.93 5.42 3.15
CA TYR A 25 2.34 4.49 2.10
C TYR A 25 2.57 3.11 2.72
N GLU A 26 2.25 2.05 1.97
CA GLU A 26 2.44 0.66 2.41
C GLU A 26 2.90 -0.22 1.25
N VAL A 27 3.56 -1.33 1.58
CA VAL A 27 4.02 -2.32 0.60
C VAL A 27 3.07 -3.52 0.61
N LEU A 28 2.59 -3.91 -0.56
CA LEU A 28 1.62 -5.00 -0.72
C LEU A 28 2.08 -5.98 -1.80
N CYS A 29 1.71 -7.24 -1.64
CA CYS A 29 1.88 -8.20 -2.73
C CYS A 29 0.90 -7.89 -3.87
N ARG A 30 1.23 -8.33 -5.09
CA ARG A 30 0.41 -8.10 -6.30
C ARG A 30 -1.07 -8.42 -6.08
N ARG A 31 -1.37 -9.53 -5.39
CA ARG A 31 -2.74 -9.97 -5.09
C ARG A 31 -3.52 -8.98 -4.23
N HIS A 32 -2.89 -8.39 -3.22
CA HIS A 32 -3.54 -7.42 -2.33
C HIS A 32 -3.69 -6.05 -2.98
N HIS A 33 -2.67 -5.63 -3.72
CA HIS A 33 -2.73 -4.41 -4.53
C HIS A 33 -3.88 -4.46 -5.53
N MET A 34 -3.99 -5.54 -6.32
CA MET A 34 -5.10 -5.71 -7.29
C MET A 34 -6.49 -5.77 -6.65
N ARG A 35 -6.59 -6.10 -5.36
CA ARG A 35 -7.87 -6.15 -4.62
C ARG A 35 -8.16 -4.84 -3.87
N ASN A 36 -7.29 -3.84 -3.97
CA ASN A 36 -7.40 -2.57 -3.25
C ASN A 36 -7.57 -2.73 -1.72
N VAL A 37 -6.92 -3.75 -1.14
CA VAL A 37 -6.96 -4.01 0.31
C VAL A 37 -5.67 -3.55 0.99
N THR A 38 -5.79 -2.97 2.17
CA THR A 38 -4.65 -2.47 2.95
C THR A 38 -3.97 -3.57 3.75
N SER A 39 -2.72 -3.36 4.16
CA SER A 39 -1.92 -4.31 4.95
C SER A 39 -2.63 -4.74 6.23
N LYS A 40 -3.29 -3.79 6.90
CA LYS A 40 -4.05 -4.01 8.15
C LYS A 40 -5.17 -5.03 8.03
N VAL A 41 -5.76 -5.17 6.83
CA VAL A 41 -6.90 -6.07 6.57
C VAL A 41 -6.47 -7.29 5.76
N SER A 42 -5.28 -7.25 5.15
CA SER A 42 -4.79 -8.32 4.29
C SER A 42 -4.21 -9.49 5.09
N ASN A 43 -4.59 -10.72 4.76
CA ASN A 43 -3.95 -11.90 5.34
C ASN A 43 -2.60 -12.15 4.62
N PRO A 44 -1.47 -12.19 5.35
CA PRO A 44 -0.15 -12.31 4.72
C PRO A 44 -0.02 -13.59 3.91
N ALA A 45 0.77 -13.52 2.83
CA ALA A 45 1.19 -14.72 2.12
C ALA A 45 2.22 -15.48 2.99
N SER A 46 2.41 -16.77 2.72
CA SER A 46 3.46 -17.53 3.39
C SER A 46 4.84 -16.92 3.11
N GLU A 47 5.64 -16.78 4.16
CA GLU A 47 7.03 -16.37 4.03
C GLU A 47 7.82 -17.55 3.41
N GLN A 48 7.99 -17.50 2.09
CA GLN A 48 8.91 -18.39 1.38
C GLN A 48 10.19 -17.60 1.11
N PRO A 49 11.33 -18.01 1.71
CA PRO A 49 12.58 -17.33 1.47
C PRO A 49 12.94 -17.46 -0.01
N LEU A 50 13.49 -16.38 -0.57
CA LEU A 50 14.04 -16.41 -1.92
C LEU A 50 15.21 -17.40 -1.93
N PRO A 51 15.39 -18.17 -3.03
CA PRO A 51 16.44 -19.19 -3.11
C PRO A 51 17.81 -18.55 -3.36
N PHE A 52 18.26 -17.73 -2.41
CA PHE A 52 19.58 -17.10 -2.40
C PHE A 52 20.57 -17.81 -1.46
N ASN A 53 20.17 -18.92 -0.85
CA ASN A 53 21.07 -19.77 -0.10
C ASN A 53 21.81 -20.71 -1.06
N ASN A 54 23.15 -20.54 -1.12
CA ASN A 54 24.10 -21.53 -1.62
C ASN A 54 24.18 -22.74 -0.68
#